data_AF-W8BXM2-F1
#
_entry.id   AF-W8BXM2-F1
#
_cell.length_a   1.000
_cell.length_b   1.000
_cell.length_c   1.000
_cell.angle_alpha   90.00
_cell.angle_beta   90.00
_cell.angle_gamma   90.00
#
_symmetry.space_group_name_H-M   'P 1'
#
loop_
_entity.id
_entity.type
_entity.pdbx_description
1 polymer ?
#
loop_
_entity_poly.entity_id
_entity_poly.type
_entity_poly.pdbx_seq_one_letter_code
_entity_poly.pdbx_strand_id
1 'polypeptide(L)'
;MQEKCSILYIDFLFNFFFIEYVPLDGVCETDEQCLASTFFSHCNVTCTCDDGYRKFERTNSCLAQTKLKAKCNESIGCDQHQVCQPDIGECVCEQGYVSQNNSENCLPARNLDESCSATAQCQAVVGPGGICANGTCECKEGYLVVMKKSAAHNGIVIMRNICELIVQLGAYCTLDEHCQNGGVQDQGDPMRCDHGECVCRYGVKNQMPCSTSAGIGVLMHKFAFGIMLIMITLAIQTVNGVSFQINNL
;
A
#
# COMPACT_ATOMS: atom_id res chain seq x y z
N MET A 1 -41.37 22.29 -29.26
CA MET A 1 -41.68 22.07 -27.83
C MET A 1 -41.66 20.56 -27.60
N GLN A 2 -40.59 19.84 -27.23
CA GLN A 2 -39.49 20.11 -26.26
C GLN A 2 -40.09 20.76 -25.00
N GLU A 3 -40.23 20.11 -23.85
CA GLU A 3 -39.24 19.38 -23.05
C GLU A 3 -39.93 18.58 -21.92
N LYS A 4 -39.14 17.72 -21.26
CA LYS A 4 -39.34 17.04 -19.96
C LYS A 4 -39.90 15.61 -20.00
N CYS A 5 -39.06 14.70 -20.51
CA CYS A 5 -38.97 13.35 -19.99
C CYS A 5 -37.56 12.79 -20.31
N SER A 6 -36.53 13.19 -19.53
CA SER A 6 -35.17 12.60 -19.53
C SER A 6 -34.25 13.30 -18.52
N ILE A 7 -34.39 13.02 -17.22
CA ILE A 7 -33.31 13.18 -16.22
C ILE A 7 -33.49 12.08 -15.17
N LEU A 8 -33.30 10.81 -15.56
CA LEU A 8 -33.26 9.70 -14.60
C LEU A 8 -32.33 8.57 -15.04
N TYR A 9 -31.34 8.86 -15.91
CA TYR A 9 -30.53 7.80 -16.53
C TYR A 9 -29.05 8.16 -16.80
N ILE A 10 -28.47 9.16 -16.13
CA ILE A 10 -27.04 9.50 -16.28
C ILE A 10 -26.37 9.91 -14.96
N ASP A 11 -26.58 9.17 -13.87
CA ASP A 11 -25.66 9.24 -12.70
C ASP A 11 -25.27 7.84 -12.17
N PHE A 12 -25.69 6.77 -12.84
CA PHE A 12 -25.42 5.38 -12.43
C PHE A 12 -24.19 4.74 -13.09
N LEU A 13 -23.38 5.51 -13.85
CA LEU A 13 -22.27 4.97 -14.65
C LEU A 13 -20.87 5.49 -14.29
N PHE A 14 -20.70 6.18 -13.16
CA PHE A 14 -19.36 6.50 -12.62
C PHE A 14 -19.29 6.30 -11.09
N ASN A 15 -19.87 5.21 -10.58
CA ASN A 15 -19.46 4.70 -9.26
C ASN A 15 -18.17 3.88 -9.41
N PHE A 16 -17.09 4.56 -9.74
CA PHE A 16 -15.76 4.15 -9.31
C PHE A 16 -15.71 4.45 -7.82
N PHE A 17 -16.02 3.45 -6.98
CA PHE A 17 -15.88 3.57 -5.54
C PHE A 17 -14.37 3.46 -5.19
N PHE A 18 -13.59 4.45 -5.63
CA PHE A 18 -12.27 4.68 -5.04
C PHE A 18 -12.48 4.79 -3.53
N ILE A 19 -11.62 4.14 -2.73
CA ILE A 19 -11.59 4.33 -1.27
C ILE A 19 -11.64 5.84 -1.02
N GLU A 20 -12.81 6.32 -0.60
CA GLU A 20 -13.04 7.75 -0.49
C GLU A 20 -12.21 8.22 0.69
N TYR A 21 -11.25 9.11 0.43
CA TYR A 21 -10.50 9.76 1.48
C TYR A 21 -11.50 10.51 2.37
N VAL A 22 -11.57 10.15 3.66
CA VAL A 22 -12.43 10.83 4.62
C VAL A 22 -11.55 11.54 5.67
N PRO A 23 -11.59 12.88 5.77
CA PRO A 23 -10.86 13.61 6.80
C PRO A 23 -11.44 13.33 8.20
N LEU A 24 -10.66 13.62 9.25
CA LEU A 24 -11.17 13.61 10.63
C LEU A 24 -12.48 14.42 10.76
N ASP A 25 -13.40 13.90 11.59
CA ASP A 25 -14.79 14.35 11.76
C ASP A 25 -15.72 14.15 10.55
N GLY A 26 -15.19 13.69 9.40
CA GLY A 26 -15.99 13.28 8.25
C GLY A 26 -16.70 11.95 8.48
N VAL A 27 -17.88 11.77 7.87
CA VAL A 27 -18.67 10.53 7.97
C VAL A 27 -17.96 9.40 7.23
N CYS A 28 -17.84 8.25 7.88
CA CYS A 28 -17.15 7.08 7.36
C CYS A 28 -18.01 5.82 7.55
N GLU A 29 -17.68 4.79 6.78
CA GLU A 29 -18.25 3.45 6.87
C GLU A 29 -17.20 2.41 7.30
N THR A 30 -15.93 2.67 6.99
CA THR A 30 -14.82 1.72 7.19
C THR A 30 -13.56 2.44 7.70
N ASP A 31 -12.69 1.71 8.41
CA ASP A 31 -11.42 2.25 8.93
C ASP A 31 -10.48 2.65 7.80
N GLU A 32 -10.53 1.95 6.66
CA GLU A 32 -9.69 2.22 5.49
C GLU A 32 -9.87 3.65 4.94
N GLN A 33 -11.09 4.18 5.00
CA GLN A 33 -11.39 5.57 4.60
C GLN A 33 -10.65 6.59 5.49
N CYS A 34 -10.59 6.33 6.80
CA CYS A 34 -9.93 7.19 7.77
C CYS A 34 -8.40 7.03 7.73
N LEU A 35 -7.92 5.79 7.62
CA LEU A 35 -6.51 5.45 7.50
C LEU A 35 -5.87 6.00 6.22
N ALA A 36 -6.66 6.22 5.17
CA ALA A 36 -6.22 6.92 3.97
C ALA A 36 -5.92 8.41 4.22
N SER A 37 -6.50 9.00 5.27
CA SER A 37 -6.28 10.40 5.65
C SER A 37 -5.15 10.57 6.65
N THR A 38 -5.22 9.87 7.79
CA THR A 38 -4.19 9.90 8.81
C THR A 38 -4.05 8.52 9.44
N PHE A 39 -2.81 8.06 9.58
CA PHE A 39 -2.54 6.90 10.43
C PHE A 39 -2.97 7.22 11.87
N PHE A 40 -3.33 6.17 12.60
CA PHE A 40 -3.91 6.25 13.96
C PHE A 40 -5.29 6.89 14.01
N SER A 41 -6.12 6.62 12.99
CA SER A 41 -7.54 6.94 13.01
C SER A 41 -8.36 5.71 12.69
N HIS A 42 -9.58 5.68 13.22
CA HIS A 42 -10.57 4.65 12.99
C HIS A 42 -11.94 5.29 12.74
N CYS A 43 -12.83 4.51 12.16
CA CYS A 43 -14.19 4.91 11.89
C CYS A 43 -15.10 4.62 13.08
N ASN A 44 -15.70 5.66 13.64
CA ASN A 44 -16.73 5.56 14.66
C ASN A 44 -17.90 6.50 14.31
N VAL A 45 -18.63 6.16 13.24
CA VAL A 45 -19.58 7.04 12.52
C VAL A 45 -18.89 8.20 11.80
N THR A 46 -17.92 8.82 12.45
CA THR A 46 -16.98 9.75 11.85
C THR A 46 -15.54 9.29 12.07
N CYS A 47 -14.61 9.76 11.24
CA CYS A 47 -13.20 9.47 11.42
C CYS A 47 -12.67 10.16 12.69
N THR A 48 -12.18 9.37 13.63
CA THR A 48 -11.64 9.85 14.91
C THR A 48 -10.27 9.25 15.19
N CYS A 49 -9.46 9.91 16.02
CA CYS A 49 -8.14 9.39 16.37
C CYS A 49 -8.22 8.21 17.34
N ASP A 50 -7.27 7.28 17.21
CA ASP A 50 -7.12 6.14 18.10
C ASP A 50 -6.80 6.58 19.53
N ASP A 51 -7.00 5.65 20.47
CA ASP A 51 -6.62 5.85 21.86
C ASP A 51 -5.14 6.19 22.00
N GLY A 52 -4.86 7.23 22.80
CA GLY A 52 -3.50 7.77 22.94
C GLY A 52 -3.09 8.71 21.81
N TYR A 53 -3.97 9.02 20.87
CA TYR A 53 -3.76 10.03 19.83
C TYR A 53 -4.81 11.12 19.91
N ARG A 54 -4.49 12.31 19.40
CA ARG A 54 -5.40 13.46 19.37
C ARG A 54 -5.33 14.18 18.04
N LYS A 55 -6.49 14.69 17.63
CA LYS A 55 -6.62 15.54 16.45
C LYS A 55 -5.80 16.81 16.67
N PHE A 56 -4.98 17.13 15.69
CA PHE A 56 -4.26 18.39 15.61
C PHE A 56 -4.87 19.24 14.51
N GLU A 57 -5.66 20.23 14.90
CA GLU A 57 -6.51 21.02 13.99
C GLU A 57 -5.73 21.66 12.83
N ARG A 58 -4.48 22.06 13.05
CA ARG A 58 -3.65 22.72 12.02
C ARG A 58 -3.34 21.82 10.82
N THR A 59 -3.17 20.52 11.04
CA THR A 59 -2.80 19.55 9.99
C THR A 59 -3.90 18.52 9.73
N ASN A 60 -4.98 18.56 10.49
CA ASN A 60 -6.05 17.56 10.48
C ASN A 60 -5.50 16.12 10.58
N SER A 61 -4.51 15.91 11.45
CA SER A 61 -3.84 14.62 11.67
C SER A 61 -3.91 14.19 13.12
N CYS A 62 -3.64 12.91 13.38
CA CYS A 62 -3.60 12.35 14.72
C CYS A 62 -2.17 12.39 15.27
N LEU A 63 -1.93 13.20 16.30
CA LEU A 63 -0.65 13.29 17.02
C LEU A 63 -0.67 12.45 18.29
N ALA A 64 0.44 11.78 18.58
CA ALA A 64 0.57 10.93 19.76
C ALA A 64 0.56 11.78 21.05
N GLN A 65 -0.28 11.41 22.01
CA GLN A 65 -0.25 11.99 23.35
C GLN A 65 0.95 11.45 24.13
N THR A 66 1.58 12.32 24.90
CA THR A 66 2.51 11.88 25.94
C THR A 66 1.72 11.19 27.05
N LYS A 67 2.24 10.11 27.63
CA LYS A 67 1.49 9.37 28.65
C LYS A 67 1.21 10.19 29.91
N LEU A 68 2.11 11.11 30.25
CA LEU A 68 2.00 11.98 31.41
C LEU A 68 1.14 13.22 31.18
N LYS A 69 0.70 13.46 29.93
CA LYS A 69 -0.21 14.56 29.57
C LYS A 69 0.22 15.89 30.18
N ALA A 70 1.52 16.17 30.08
CA ALA A 70 2.14 17.35 30.67
C ALA A 70 1.36 18.60 30.23
N LYS A 71 0.97 19.43 31.20
CA LYS A 71 0.18 20.63 30.92
C LYS A 71 1.06 21.71 30.31
N CYS A 72 0.52 22.42 29.34
CA CYS A 72 1.20 23.52 28.66
C CYS A 72 0.25 24.69 28.42
N ASN A 73 0.83 25.87 28.26
CA ASN A 73 0.13 27.11 27.91
C ASN A 73 1.14 28.13 27.35
N GLU A 74 0.75 29.39 27.21
CA GLU A 74 1.63 30.46 26.70
C GLU A 74 2.88 30.71 27.56
N SER A 75 2.86 30.32 28.84
CA SER A 75 3.96 30.48 29.80
C SER A 75 4.72 29.20 30.11
N ILE A 76 4.11 28.03 29.85
CA ILE A 76 4.65 26.70 30.13
C ILE A 76 4.80 25.97 28.80
N GLY A 77 6.05 25.87 28.35
CA GLY A 77 6.40 25.15 27.13
C GLY A 77 6.36 23.63 27.29
N CYS A 78 6.47 22.94 26.16
CA CYS A 78 6.66 21.49 26.11
C CYS A 78 8.14 21.14 25.92
N ASP A 79 8.50 19.88 26.16
CA ASP A 79 9.86 19.38 25.98
C ASP A 79 10.22 19.21 24.49
N GLN A 80 11.44 18.73 24.22
CA GLN A 80 11.91 18.50 22.86
C GLN A 80 11.00 17.52 22.10
N HIS A 81 10.73 17.86 20.83
CA HIS A 81 9.87 17.11 19.92
C HIS A 81 8.40 16.99 20.38
N GLN A 82 7.96 17.95 21.20
CA GLN A 82 6.58 18.10 21.62
C GLN A 82 6.04 19.47 21.23
N VAL A 83 4.74 19.53 20.99
CA VAL A 83 3.99 20.75 20.72
C VAL A 83 2.83 20.86 21.71
N CYS A 84 2.57 22.09 22.17
CA CYS A 84 1.41 22.35 23.00
C CYS A 84 0.14 22.30 22.16
N GLN A 85 -0.82 21.45 22.54
CA GLN A 85 -2.14 21.42 21.93
C GLN A 85 -3.08 22.39 22.66
N PRO A 86 -3.38 23.57 22.08
CA PRO A 86 -4.05 24.65 22.80
C PRO A 86 -5.48 24.29 23.25
N ASP A 87 -6.17 23.43 22.50
CA ASP A 87 -7.55 23.06 22.78
C ASP A 87 -7.73 22.30 24.12
N ILE A 88 -6.68 21.60 24.57
CA ILE A 88 -6.69 20.80 25.81
C ILE A 88 -5.62 21.22 26.82
N GLY A 89 -4.69 22.09 26.42
CA GLY A 89 -3.56 22.54 27.23
C GLY A 89 -2.62 21.41 27.62
N GLU A 90 -2.37 20.45 26.71
CA GLU A 90 -1.48 19.30 26.94
C GLU A 90 -0.40 19.19 25.85
N CYS A 91 0.78 18.73 26.23
CA CYS A 91 1.87 18.44 25.31
C CYS A 91 1.63 17.11 24.58
N VAL A 92 1.66 17.19 23.25
CA VAL A 92 1.62 16.04 22.34
C VAL A 92 2.92 15.96 21.55
N CYS A 93 3.28 14.79 21.05
CA CYS A 93 4.43 14.66 20.17
C CYS A 93 4.19 15.44 18.87
N GLU A 94 5.20 16.16 18.39
CA GLU A 94 5.10 16.86 17.11
C GLU A 94 5.01 15.88 15.93
N GLN A 95 4.63 16.38 14.75
CA GLN A 95 4.49 15.56 13.56
C GLN A 95 5.80 14.83 13.23
N GLY A 96 5.72 13.51 13.01
CA GLY A 96 6.89 12.67 12.76
C GLY A 96 7.52 12.08 14.03
N TYR A 97 6.93 12.33 15.21
CA TYR A 97 7.31 11.70 16.46
C TYR A 97 6.13 10.97 17.12
N VAL A 98 6.45 9.96 17.92
CA VAL A 98 5.49 9.12 18.62
C VAL A 98 5.88 8.92 20.08
N SER A 99 4.90 8.78 20.96
CA SER A 99 5.17 8.46 22.37
C SER A 99 5.66 7.01 22.49
N GLN A 100 6.74 6.80 23.25
CA GLN A 100 7.12 5.47 23.69
C GLN A 100 6.16 5.00 24.80
N ASN A 101 5.82 3.71 24.81
CA ASN A 101 5.04 3.11 25.90
C ASN A 101 5.68 3.44 27.26
N ASN A 102 4.93 4.12 28.14
CA ASN A 102 5.34 4.53 29.49
C ASN A 102 6.37 5.66 29.59
N SER A 103 6.66 6.40 28.52
CA SER A 103 7.63 7.51 28.54
C SER A 103 6.97 8.87 28.30
N GLU A 104 7.63 9.93 28.77
CA GLU A 104 7.36 11.31 28.33
C GLU A 104 8.02 11.62 26.99
N ASN A 105 9.01 10.82 26.60
CA ASN A 105 9.82 11.10 25.43
C ASN A 105 9.10 10.72 24.15
N CYS A 106 9.16 11.65 23.20
CA CYS A 106 8.73 11.46 21.83
C CYS A 106 9.90 10.90 21.01
N LEU A 107 9.68 9.73 20.40
CA LEU A 107 10.65 9.05 19.55
C LEU A 107 10.37 9.37 18.09
N PRO A 108 11.41 9.51 17.25
CA PRO A 108 11.22 9.73 15.83
C PRO A 108 10.54 8.51 15.19
N ALA A 109 9.63 8.79 14.26
CA ALA A 109 9.05 7.80 13.38
C ALA A 109 10.15 7.15 12.52
N ARG A 110 9.93 5.89 12.11
CA ARG A 110 10.92 5.05 11.44
C ARG A 110 10.34 4.41 10.19
N ASN A 111 11.12 4.44 9.10
CA ASN A 111 10.79 3.73 7.87
C ASN A 111 11.05 2.22 8.03
N LEU A 112 10.63 1.43 7.05
CA LEU A 112 11.04 0.02 6.95
C LEU A 112 12.57 -0.11 6.98
N ASP A 113 13.03 -1.21 7.56
CA ASP A 113 14.44 -1.58 7.73
C ASP A 113 15.26 -0.62 8.63
N GLU A 114 14.68 0.47 9.12
CA GLU A 114 15.32 1.35 10.08
C GLU A 114 15.26 0.79 11.50
N SER A 115 16.27 1.15 12.31
CA SER A 115 16.32 0.75 13.71
C SER A 115 15.20 1.39 14.55
N CYS A 116 14.50 0.55 15.29
CA CYS A 116 13.39 0.94 16.14
C CYS A 116 13.52 0.34 17.54
N SER A 117 12.80 0.95 18.47
CA SER A 117 12.65 0.45 19.85
C SER A 117 11.20 0.21 20.23
N ALA A 118 10.25 0.75 19.44
CA ALA A 118 8.82 0.61 19.67
C ALA A 118 8.07 0.52 18.33
N THR A 119 7.03 -0.32 18.30
CA THR A 119 6.15 -0.53 17.14
C THR A 119 5.51 0.77 16.63
N ALA A 120 5.14 1.68 17.53
CA ALA A 120 4.56 2.98 17.16
C ALA A 120 5.46 3.79 16.21
N GLN A 121 6.79 3.64 16.32
CA GLN A 121 7.74 4.34 15.43
C GLN A 121 7.54 3.90 13.98
N CYS A 122 7.34 2.61 13.75
CA CYS A 122 7.11 2.05 12.43
C CYS A 122 5.72 2.43 11.92
N GLN A 123 4.69 2.24 12.76
CA GLN A 123 3.29 2.49 12.36
C GLN A 123 3.04 3.93 11.92
N ALA A 124 3.78 4.89 12.46
CA ALA A 124 3.66 6.30 12.10
C ALA A 124 4.06 6.61 10.65
N VAL A 125 4.81 5.72 9.98
CA VAL A 125 5.24 5.90 8.59
C VAL A 125 4.66 4.85 7.67
N VAL A 126 4.64 3.59 8.11
CA VAL A 126 4.27 2.44 7.27
C VAL A 126 2.83 1.96 7.50
N GLY A 127 2.08 2.60 8.39
CA GLY A 127 0.70 2.27 8.70
C GLY A 127 0.53 1.11 9.70
N PRO A 128 -0.71 0.64 9.94
CA PRO A 128 -1.06 -0.30 11.02
C PRO A 128 -0.44 -1.70 10.88
N GLY A 129 0.12 -2.02 9.71
CA GLY A 129 0.87 -3.24 9.45
C GLY A 129 2.32 -3.22 9.96
N GLY A 130 2.87 -2.04 10.28
CA GLY A 130 4.24 -1.91 10.75
C GLY A 130 4.45 -2.40 12.17
N ILE A 131 5.53 -3.16 12.40
CA ILE A 131 5.97 -3.60 13.74
C ILE A 131 7.46 -3.39 13.91
N CYS A 132 7.88 -3.20 15.15
CA CYS A 132 9.30 -3.25 15.50
C CYS A 132 9.69 -4.68 15.86
N ALA A 133 10.23 -5.42 14.91
CA ALA A 133 10.66 -6.81 15.07
C ALA A 133 12.19 -6.88 15.08
N ASN A 134 12.80 -7.54 16.07
CA ASN A 134 14.26 -7.67 16.19
C ASN A 134 15.04 -6.34 16.14
N GLY A 135 14.40 -5.24 16.55
CA GLY A 135 15.01 -3.90 16.54
C GLY A 135 14.96 -3.19 15.18
N THR A 136 14.24 -3.74 14.20
CA THR A 136 14.03 -3.17 12.86
C THR A 136 12.55 -3.05 12.53
N CYS A 137 12.18 -2.02 11.77
CA CYS A 137 10.81 -1.87 11.31
C CYS A 137 10.50 -2.82 10.15
N GLU A 138 9.51 -3.68 10.35
CA GLU A 138 9.09 -4.70 9.39
C GLU A 138 7.56 -4.73 9.29
N CYS A 139 7.01 -5.30 8.21
CA CYS A 139 5.58 -5.57 8.15
C CYS A 139 5.25 -6.84 8.94
N LYS A 140 4.20 -6.79 9.76
CA LYS A 140 3.73 -7.96 10.51
C LYS A 140 3.20 -9.04 9.57
N GLU A 141 3.11 -10.26 10.07
CA GLU A 141 2.55 -11.39 9.32
C GLU A 141 1.16 -11.03 8.75
N GLY A 142 0.94 -11.41 7.48
CA GLY A 142 -0.27 -11.06 6.74
C GLY A 142 -0.25 -9.67 6.11
N TYR A 143 0.85 -8.92 6.19
CA TYR A 143 1.03 -7.64 5.50
C TYR A 143 2.21 -7.72 4.53
N LEU A 144 2.09 -7.04 3.38
CA LEU A 144 3.17 -6.87 2.41
C LEU A 144 3.63 -5.42 2.31
N VAL A 145 4.90 -5.28 1.95
CA VAL A 145 5.48 -3.99 1.59
C VAL A 145 4.96 -3.60 0.22
N VAL A 146 4.28 -2.45 0.16
CA VAL A 146 3.76 -1.87 -1.08
C VAL A 146 4.23 -0.43 -1.21
N MET A 147 4.56 0.01 -2.43
CA MET A 147 4.80 1.43 -2.70
C MET A 147 3.49 2.14 -2.98
N LYS A 148 3.05 3.01 -2.08
CA LYS A 148 1.90 3.89 -2.30
C LYS A 148 2.33 5.32 -2.63
N LYS A 149 1.56 5.93 -3.54
CA LYS A 149 1.58 7.37 -3.79
C LYS A 149 0.90 8.07 -2.61
N SER A 150 1.65 8.88 -1.89
CA SER A 150 1.12 9.82 -0.91
C SER A 150 1.20 11.22 -1.51
N ALA A 151 0.05 11.88 -1.65
CA ALA A 151 0.02 13.28 -2.04
C ALA A 151 0.53 14.12 -0.86
N ALA A 152 1.68 14.78 -1.03
CA ALA A 152 2.12 15.78 -0.07
C ALA A 152 1.28 17.05 -0.23
N HIS A 153 1.16 17.84 0.85
CA HIS A 153 0.73 19.24 0.74
C HIS A 153 1.57 19.93 -0.34
N ASN A 154 0.93 20.57 -1.32
CA ASN A 154 1.48 21.22 -2.52
C ASN A 154 1.55 20.37 -3.82
N GLY A 155 0.88 19.23 -3.89
CA GLY A 155 0.73 18.46 -5.14
C GLY A 155 1.98 17.66 -5.54
N ILE A 156 2.97 17.57 -4.64
CA ILE A 156 4.13 16.68 -4.81
C ILE A 156 3.69 15.27 -4.47
N VAL A 157 3.84 14.34 -5.41
CA VAL A 157 3.58 12.92 -5.17
C VAL A 157 4.83 12.29 -4.58
N ILE A 158 4.75 11.82 -3.34
CA ILE A 158 5.82 11.08 -2.67
C ILE A 158 5.47 9.60 -2.71
N MET A 159 6.38 8.77 -3.21
CA MET A 159 6.26 7.31 -3.09
C MET A 159 6.78 6.89 -1.72
N ARG A 160 6.01 6.07 -1.00
CA ARG A 160 6.42 5.51 0.29
C ARG A 160 6.13 4.03 0.35
N ASN A 161 7.04 3.28 0.95
CA ASN A 161 6.78 1.90 1.32
C ASN A 161 5.87 1.86 2.55
N ILE A 162 4.74 1.18 2.45
CA ILE A 162 3.82 0.96 3.56
C ILE A 162 3.50 -0.53 3.69
N CYS A 163 2.96 -0.92 4.83
CA CYS A 163 2.47 -2.26 5.08
C CYS A 163 0.97 -2.32 4.79
N GLU A 164 0.59 -3.04 3.74
CA GLU A 164 -0.80 -3.27 3.35
C GLU A 164 -1.20 -4.73 3.61
N LEU A 165 -2.42 -4.93 4.10
CA LEU A 165 -2.94 -6.26 4.43
C LEU A 165 -3.07 -7.10 3.15
N ILE A 166 -2.62 -8.35 3.20
CA ILE A 166 -2.86 -9.31 2.12
C ILE A 166 -4.24 -9.94 2.34
N VAL A 167 -5.11 -9.87 1.36
CA VAL A 167 -6.42 -10.51 1.43
C VAL A 167 -6.28 -11.97 1.01
N GLN A 168 -6.47 -12.91 1.96
CA GLN A 168 -6.27 -14.34 1.74
C GLN A 168 -7.15 -14.91 0.62
N LEU A 169 -6.67 -15.97 -0.03
CA LEU A 169 -7.49 -16.76 -0.95
C LEU A 169 -8.67 -17.37 -0.19
N GLY A 170 -9.87 -17.31 -0.79
CA GLY A 170 -11.10 -17.74 -0.14
C GLY A 170 -11.69 -16.71 0.83
N ALA A 171 -11.05 -15.54 1.02
CA ALA A 171 -11.66 -14.46 1.78
C ALA A 171 -12.96 -14.00 1.10
N TYR A 172 -13.99 -13.73 1.91
CA TYR A 172 -15.25 -13.26 1.38
C TYR A 172 -15.08 -11.90 0.69
N CYS A 173 -15.70 -11.75 -0.47
CA CYS A 173 -15.69 -10.53 -1.25
C CYS A 173 -17.03 -10.30 -1.92
N THR A 174 -17.28 -9.05 -2.31
CA THR A 174 -18.39 -8.69 -3.21
C THR A 174 -17.90 -8.06 -4.50
N LEU A 175 -16.68 -7.50 -4.48
CA LEU A 175 -16.05 -6.80 -5.59
C LEU A 175 -14.59 -7.26 -5.73
N ASP A 176 -14.07 -7.22 -6.96
CA ASP A 176 -12.65 -7.54 -7.25
C ASP A 176 -11.69 -6.71 -6.41
N GLU A 177 -12.03 -5.45 -6.14
CA GLU A 177 -11.23 -4.48 -5.38
C GLU A 177 -11.05 -4.86 -3.91
N HIS A 178 -11.91 -5.75 -3.38
CA HIS A 178 -11.76 -6.29 -2.03
C HIS A 178 -10.66 -7.34 -1.96
N CYS A 179 -10.21 -7.86 -3.11
CA CYS A 179 -9.21 -8.91 -3.18
C CYS A 179 -7.86 -8.30 -3.54
N GLN A 180 -7.18 -7.73 -2.55
CA GLN A 180 -5.88 -7.10 -2.74
C GLN A 180 -4.74 -8.10 -2.60
N ASN A 181 -3.88 -8.14 -3.61
CA ASN A 181 -2.77 -9.08 -3.69
C ASN A 181 -1.40 -8.51 -3.26
N GLY A 182 -1.36 -7.36 -2.59
CA GLY A 182 -0.15 -6.74 -2.05
C GLY A 182 1.00 -6.55 -3.05
N GLY A 183 1.15 -5.35 -3.61
CA GLY A 183 2.32 -4.98 -4.41
C GLY A 183 1.98 -3.96 -5.49
N VAL A 184 2.99 -3.21 -5.95
CA VAL A 184 2.84 -2.38 -7.16
C VAL A 184 2.87 -3.31 -8.36
N GLN A 185 1.74 -3.47 -9.03
CA GLN A 185 1.65 -4.26 -10.25
C GLN A 185 1.26 -3.39 -11.43
N ASP A 186 2.17 -3.26 -12.39
CA ASP A 186 1.96 -2.55 -13.66
C ASP A 186 0.91 -3.20 -14.57
N GLN A 187 0.42 -4.40 -14.22
CA GLN A 187 -0.48 -5.23 -15.05
C GLN A 187 -1.82 -5.55 -14.39
N GLY A 188 -2.27 -4.71 -13.44
CA GLY A 188 -3.55 -4.88 -12.73
C GLY A 188 -3.49 -5.90 -11.59
N ASP A 189 -4.53 -5.92 -10.75
CA ASP A 189 -4.59 -6.81 -9.59
C ASP A 189 -4.74 -8.29 -10.02
N PRO A 190 -3.81 -9.20 -9.65
CA PRO A 190 -3.91 -10.61 -10.00
C PRO A 190 -4.99 -11.36 -9.26
N MET A 191 -5.65 -10.74 -8.28
CA MET A 191 -6.80 -11.30 -7.60
C MET A 191 -8.10 -10.73 -8.16
N ARG A 192 -9.18 -11.50 -7.98
CA ARG A 192 -10.55 -11.11 -8.32
C ARG A 192 -11.53 -11.77 -7.37
N CYS A 193 -12.73 -11.20 -7.30
CA CYS A 193 -13.83 -11.81 -6.59
C CYS A 193 -14.57 -12.77 -7.52
N ASP A 194 -14.60 -14.05 -7.18
CA ASP A 194 -15.32 -15.06 -7.94
C ASP A 194 -16.26 -15.80 -6.99
N HIS A 195 -17.57 -15.72 -7.27
CA HIS A 195 -18.62 -16.37 -6.47
C HIS A 195 -18.60 -16.01 -4.97
N GLY A 196 -18.17 -14.79 -4.65
CA GLY A 196 -18.11 -14.30 -3.27
C GLY A 196 -16.81 -14.62 -2.54
N GLU A 197 -15.82 -15.19 -3.23
CA GLU A 197 -14.52 -15.53 -2.66
C GLU A 197 -13.36 -14.95 -3.48
N CYS A 198 -12.30 -14.52 -2.80
CA CYS A 198 -11.11 -14.02 -3.45
C CYS A 198 -10.29 -15.17 -4.06
N VAL A 199 -10.05 -15.09 -5.38
CA VAL A 199 -9.27 -16.07 -6.15
C VAL A 199 -8.22 -15.38 -7.02
N CYS A 200 -7.16 -16.10 -7.42
CA CYS A 200 -6.26 -15.57 -8.44
C CYS A 200 -6.95 -15.60 -9.81
N ARG A 201 -6.62 -14.63 -10.67
CA ARG A 201 -7.06 -14.59 -12.06
C ARG A 201 -6.50 -15.79 -12.84
N TYR A 202 -7.23 -16.17 -13.89
CA TYR A 202 -6.81 -17.25 -14.79
C TYR A 202 -5.41 -17.02 -15.36
N GLY A 203 -4.56 -18.05 -15.32
CA GLY A 203 -3.17 -17.97 -15.77
C GLY A 203 -2.18 -17.52 -14.69
N VAL A 204 -2.65 -17.22 -13.48
CA VAL A 204 -1.85 -16.93 -12.29
C VAL A 204 -1.87 -18.14 -11.36
N LYS A 205 -0.81 -18.36 -10.57
CA LYS A 205 -0.81 -19.46 -9.59
C LYS A 205 -1.77 -19.13 -8.44
N ASN A 206 -2.63 -20.08 -8.07
CA ASN A 206 -3.45 -20.07 -6.84
C ASN A 206 -2.59 -20.30 -5.59
N GLN A 207 -1.62 -19.42 -5.37
CA GLN A 207 -0.77 -19.36 -4.19
C GLN A 207 -0.65 -17.90 -3.78
N MET A 208 -0.47 -17.65 -2.49
CA MET A 208 -0.33 -16.30 -1.96
C MET A 208 1.14 -15.90 -1.86
N PRO A 209 1.55 -14.72 -2.35
CA PRO A 209 0.79 -13.81 -3.21
C PRO A 209 0.60 -14.37 -4.64
N CYS A 210 -0.52 -14.04 -5.28
CA CYS A 210 -0.81 -14.48 -6.65
C CYS A 210 0.25 -13.89 -7.58
N SER A 211 1.08 -14.73 -8.20
CA SER A 211 2.16 -14.29 -9.08
C SER A 211 2.03 -14.91 -10.46
N THR A 212 2.16 -14.08 -11.50
CA THR A 212 2.34 -14.57 -12.85
C THR A 212 3.73 -15.21 -12.90
N SER A 213 3.81 -16.51 -13.13
CA SER A 213 5.09 -17.10 -13.49
C SER A 213 5.51 -16.46 -14.81
N ALA A 214 6.43 -15.48 -14.75
CA ALA A 214 7.07 -14.94 -15.94
C ALA A 214 7.57 -16.11 -16.80
N GLY A 215 7.13 -16.14 -18.05
CA GLY A 215 7.13 -17.31 -18.90
C GLY A 215 8.52 -17.89 -19.17
N ILE A 216 8.78 -19.07 -18.61
CA ILE A 216 9.81 -20.00 -19.13
C ILE A 216 9.29 -20.72 -20.40
N GLY A 217 8.00 -20.59 -20.74
CA GLY A 217 7.38 -21.26 -21.89
C GLY A 217 7.61 -20.60 -23.27
N VAL A 218 7.96 -19.31 -23.35
CA VAL A 218 8.05 -18.60 -24.65
C VAL A 218 9.48 -18.61 -25.22
N LEU A 219 10.51 -18.80 -24.39
CA LEU A 219 11.89 -18.90 -24.85
C LEU A 219 12.18 -20.26 -25.51
N MET A 220 11.60 -21.34 -24.99
CA MET A 220 11.81 -22.70 -25.52
C MET A 220 11.25 -22.86 -26.94
N HIS A 221 10.15 -22.18 -27.28
CA HIS A 221 9.57 -22.31 -28.62
C HIS A 221 10.40 -21.60 -29.69
N LYS A 222 11.01 -20.45 -29.38
CA LYS A 222 11.87 -19.72 -30.33
C LYS A 222 13.21 -20.43 -30.55
N PHE A 223 13.81 -21.00 -29.51
CA PHE A 223 15.02 -21.80 -29.66
C PHE A 223 14.74 -23.12 -30.40
N ALA A 224 13.63 -23.80 -30.12
CA ALA A 224 13.26 -25.04 -30.82
C ALA A 224 12.99 -24.81 -32.32
N PHE A 225 12.30 -23.72 -32.69
CA PHE A 225 12.11 -23.36 -34.10
C PHE A 225 13.41 -22.95 -34.79
N GLY A 226 14.30 -22.23 -34.09
CA GLY A 226 15.62 -21.87 -34.62
C GLY A 226 16.50 -23.08 -34.90
N ILE A 227 16.54 -24.05 -33.97
CA ILE A 227 17.34 -25.28 -34.11
C ILE A 227 16.76 -26.17 -35.22
N MET A 228 15.43 -26.29 -35.34
CA MET A 228 14.79 -27.04 -36.42
C MET A 228 15.11 -26.45 -37.80
N LEU A 229 15.09 -25.13 -37.95
CA LEU A 229 15.44 -24.47 -39.22
C LEU A 229 16.91 -24.67 -39.59
N ILE A 230 17.83 -24.65 -38.63
CA ILE A 230 19.27 -24.92 -38.85
C ILE A 230 19.51 -26.38 -39.26
N MET A 231 18.81 -27.32 -38.64
CA MET A 231 18.92 -28.74 -39.02
C MET A 231 18.34 -29.01 -40.41
N ILE A 232 17.27 -28.31 -40.79
CA ILE A 232 16.68 -28.39 -42.14
C ILE A 232 17.64 -27.81 -43.19
N THR A 233 18.31 -26.67 -42.93
CA THR A 233 19.27 -26.10 -43.88
C THR A 233 20.54 -26.96 -44.04
N LEU A 234 21.05 -27.54 -42.94
CA LEU A 234 22.16 -28.48 -42.99
C LEU A 234 21.79 -29.77 -43.74
N ALA A 235 20.57 -30.28 -43.56
CA ALA A 235 20.09 -31.44 -44.32
C ALA A 235 19.99 -31.13 -45.82
N ILE A 236 19.52 -29.94 -46.22
CA ILE A 236 19.43 -29.52 -47.62
C ILE A 236 20.83 -29.41 -48.29
N GLN A 237 21.86 -28.98 -47.54
CA GLN A 237 23.25 -28.94 -48.03
C GLN A 237 23.85 -30.33 -48.28
N THR A 238 23.40 -31.37 -47.57
CA THR A 238 23.88 -32.75 -47.77
C THR A 238 23.23 -33.46 -48.96
N VAL A 239 22.05 -33.03 -49.40
CA VAL A 239 21.34 -33.63 -50.54
C VAL A 239 21.80 -33.04 -51.88
N ASN A 240 22.19 -31.76 -51.88
CA ASN A 240 22.73 -31.09 -53.06
C ASN A 240 24.26 -30.99 -52.93
N GLY A 241 24.97 -32.06 -53.31
CA GLY A 241 26.42 -32.17 -53.20
C GLY A 241 27.19 -31.02 -53.89
N VAL A 242 27.45 -29.94 -53.15
CA VAL A 242 28.34 -28.86 -53.56
C VAL A 242 29.59 -28.93 -52.69
N SER A 243 30.66 -29.45 -53.29
CA SER A 243 32.01 -29.44 -52.74
C SER A 243 32.56 -28.01 -52.77
N PHE A 244 32.76 -27.38 -51.62
CA PHE A 244 33.53 -26.14 -51.51
C PHE A 244 34.96 -26.47 -51.10
N GLN A 245 35.87 -26.36 -52.06
CA GLN A 245 37.32 -26.44 -51.87
C GLN A 245 37.80 -25.25 -51.01
N ILE A 246 38.51 -25.55 -49.93
CA ILE A 246 39.25 -24.57 -49.13
C ILE A 246 40.59 -24.35 -49.83
N ASN A 247 40.78 -23.18 -50.46
CA ASN A 247 42.11 -22.76 -50.88
C ASN A 247 42.74 -21.92 -49.76
N ASN A 248 43.82 -22.48 -49.19
CA ASN A 248 44.78 -21.79 -48.35
C ASN A 248 45.58 -20.77 -49.18
N LEU A 249 45.67 -19.53 -48.71
CA LEU A 249 46.89 -18.72 -48.56
C LEU A 249 46.55 -17.36 -47.94
#